data_AF-A0A9X8M2D5-F1
#
_entry.id   AF-A0A9X8M2D5-F1
#
_cell.length_a   1.000
_cell.length_b   1.000
_cell.length_c   1.000
_cell.angle_alpha   90.00
_cell.angle_beta   90.00
_cell.angle_gamma   90.00
#
_symmetry.space_group_name_H-M   'P 1'
#
loop_
_entity.id
_entity.type
_entity.pdbx_description
1 polymer ?
#
loop_
_entity_poly.entity_id
_entity_poly.type
_entity_poly.pdbx_seq_one_letter_code
_entity_poly.pdbx_strand_id
1 'polypeptide(L)' 'MKLYSNVLDIIYCHTKEQADELFDFYMKKGYKVGVSVSEIDTGTLGKCVVRKIDIYKN' A
#
# COMPACT_ATOMS: atom_id res chain seq x y z
N MET A 1 -10.72 7.00 -18.85
CA MET A 1 -9.37 7.22 -18.28
C MET A 1 -9.08 6.03 -17.36
N LYS A 2 -8.06 5.20 -17.63
CA LYS A 2 -7.79 4.02 -16.78
C LYS A 2 -7.25 4.50 -15.43
N LEU A 3 -7.97 4.22 -14.33
CA LEU A 3 -7.64 4.62 -12.94
C LEU A 3 -6.20 4.27 -12.49
N TYR A 4 -5.55 3.33 -13.17
CA TYR A 4 -4.22 2.83 -12.82
C TYR A 4 -3.03 3.65 -13.34
N SER A 5 -3.22 4.68 -14.19
CA SER A 5 -2.05 5.39 -14.77
C SER A 5 -1.22 6.17 -13.76
N ASN A 6 -1.84 6.55 -12.65
CA ASN A 6 -1.23 7.40 -11.62
C ASN A 6 -0.67 6.62 -10.43
N VAL A 7 -0.87 5.31 -10.35
CA VAL A 7 -0.23 4.49 -9.30
C VAL A 7 1.20 4.19 -9.74
N LEU A 8 2.16 4.54 -8.89
CA LEU A 8 3.56 4.21 -9.04
C LEU A 8 3.84 2.80 -8.52
N ASP A 9 3.35 2.49 -7.32
CA ASP A 9 3.61 1.20 -6.66
C ASP A 9 2.52 0.88 -5.62
N ILE A 10 2.41 -0.41 -5.27
CA ILE A 10 1.48 -0.93 -4.27
C ILE A 10 2.21 -1.88 -3.33
N ILE A 11 2.15 -1.59 -2.03
CA ILE A 11 2.79 -2.41 -0.99
C ILE A 11 1.73 -2.97 -0.04
N TYR A 12 1.80 -4.27 0.23
CA TYR A 12 0.95 -4.95 1.20
C TYR A 12 1.74 -5.21 2.50
N CYS A 13 1.25 -4.70 3.61
CA CYS A 13 1.86 -4.79 4.93
C CYS A 13 1.01 -5.68 5.84
N HIS A 14 1.66 -6.67 6.47
CA HIS A 14 0.99 -7.58 7.39
C HIS A 14 0.75 -6.96 8.77
N THR A 15 1.49 -5.91 9.14
CA THR A 15 1.31 -5.20 10.41
C THR A 15 0.97 -3.72 10.19
N LYS A 16 0.44 -3.09 11.24
CA LYS A 16 0.13 -1.66 11.21
C LYS A 16 1.39 -0.83 11.23
N GLU A 17 2.35 -1.22 12.04
CA GLU A 17 3.61 -0.51 12.27
C GLU A 17 4.41 -0.40 10.97
N GLN A 18 4.48 -1.48 10.19
CA GLN A 18 5.12 -1.48 8.87
C GLN A 18 4.41 -0.52 7.89
N ALA A 19 3.08 -0.49 7.94
CA ALA A 19 2.32 0.41 7.07
C ALA A 19 2.54 1.88 7.45
N ASP A 20 2.55 2.19 8.75
CA ASP A 20 2.75 3.55 9.24
C ASP A 20 4.17 4.05 8.93
N GLU A 21 5.21 3.22 9.10
CA GLU A 21 6.59 3.57 8.76
C GLU A 21 6.77 3.87 7.26
N LEU A 22 6.20 3.03 6.39
CA LEU A 22 6.27 3.24 4.94
C LEU A 22 5.49 4.48 4.52
N PHE A 23 4.29 4.69 5.09
CA PHE A 23 3.51 5.88 4.84
C PHE A 23 4.32 7.15 5.15
N ASP A 24 4.90 7.23 6.35
CA ASP A 24 5.70 8.38 6.76
C ASP A 24 6.92 8.60 5.87
N PHE A 25 7.58 7.51 5.46
CA PHE A 25 8.74 7.56 4.57
C PHE A 25 8.39 8.16 3.20
N TYR A 26 7.32 7.68 2.55
CA TYR A 26 6.94 8.15 1.23
C TYR A 26 6.32 9.56 1.26
N MET A 27 5.56 9.88 2.30
CA MET A 27 5.05 11.24 2.53
C MET A 27 6.20 12.24 2.71
N LYS A 28 7.25 11.90 3.48
CA LYS A 28 8.45 12.75 3.64
C LYS A 28 9.23 12.95 2.35
N LYS A 29 9.19 11.99 1.44
CA LYS A 29 9.76 12.10 0.09
C LYS A 29 8.90 12.90 -0.88
N GLY A 30 7.73 13.36 -0.43
CA GLY A 30 6.81 14.19 -1.20
C GLY A 30 5.90 13.42 -2.14
N TYR A 31 5.77 12.09 -1.99
CA TYR A 31 4.80 11.31 -2.75
C TYR A 31 3.40 11.47 -2.15
N LYS A 32 2.39 11.40 -3.01
CA LYS A 32 1.02 11.16 -2.56
C LYS A 32 0.85 9.68 -2.23
N VAL A 33 0.32 9.39 -1.04
CA VAL A 33 0.16 8.02 -0.52
C VAL A 33 -1.28 7.79 -0.08
N GLY A 34 -1.87 6.66 -0.46
CA GLY A 34 -3.17 6.18 0.02
C GLY A 34 -3.00 4.94 0.89
N VAL A 35 -3.81 4.81 1.94
CA VAL A 35 -3.81 3.63 2.82
C VAL A 35 -5.21 3.04 2.83
N SER A 36 -5.29 1.72 2.65
CA SER A 36 -6.54 0.96 2.73
C SER A 36 -6.31 -0.40 3.40
N VAL A 37 -7.39 -1.12 3.67
CA VAL A 37 -7.34 -2.52 4.10
C VAL A 37 -7.73 -3.38 2.91
N SER A 38 -7.03 -4.49 2.69
CA SER A 38 -7.30 -5.42 1.60
C SER A 38 -7.20 -6.85 2.09
N GLU A 39 -8.06 -7.72 1.57
CA GLU A 39 -7.91 -9.16 1.72
C GLU A 39 -7.08 -9.67 0.54
N ILE A 40 -5.95 -10.30 0.82
CA ILE A 40 -5.09 -10.93 -0.19
C ILE A 40 -5.03 -12.44 0.05
N ASP A 41 -4.97 -13.20 -1.03
CA ASP A 41 -4.64 -14.62 -0.95
C ASP A 41 -3.13 -14.79 -1.10
N THR A 42 -2.49 -15.30 -0.05
CA THR A 42 -1.04 -15.51 -0.02
C THR A 42 -0.62 -16.87 -0.58
N GLY A 43 -1.59 -17.75 -0.88
CA GLY A 43 -1.37 -19.14 -1.30
C GLY A 43 -0.88 -20.06 -0.17
N THR A 44 0.06 -19.60 0.67
CA THR A 44 0.67 -20.39 1.75
C THR A 44 -0.11 -20.31 3.05
N LEU A 45 -0.51 -19.11 3.47
CA LEU A 45 -1.29 -18.88 4.69
C LEU A 45 -2.79 -18.72 4.39
N GLY A 46 -3.18 -18.94 3.13
CA GLY A 46 -4.51 -18.64 2.63
C GLY A 46 -4.79 -17.13 2.62
N LYS A 47 -6.03 -16.78 2.92
CA LYS A 47 -6.52 -15.40 2.88
C LYS A 47 -6.09 -14.63 4.13
N CYS A 48 -5.47 -13.49 3.91
CA CYS A 48 -4.98 -12.59 4.95
C CYS A 48 -5.57 -11.19 4.76
N VAL A 49 -6.05 -10.59 5.85
CA VAL A 49 -6.41 -9.16 5.87
C VAL A 49 -5.15 -8.37 6.17
N VAL A 50 -4.73 -7.54 5.22
CA VAL A 50 -3.49 -6.76 5.27
C VAL A 50 -3.78 -5.28 5.05
N ARG A 51 -2.84 -4.42 5.42
CA ARG A 51 -2.88 -3.01 5.04
C ARG A 51 -2.24 -2.85 3.68
N LYS A 52 -2.89 -2.09 2.81
CA LYS A 52 -2.42 -1.78 1.46
C LYS A 52 -2.04 -0.32 1.37
N ILE A 53 -0.83 -0.06 0.89
CA ILE A 53 -0.30 1.26 0.61
C ILE A 53 -0.24 1.44 -0.90
N ASP A 54 -0.94 2.45 -1.39
CA ASP A 54 -0.91 2.89 -2.78
C ASP A 54 -0.03 4.14 -2.88
N ILE A 55 1.05 4.06 -3.65
CA ILE A 55 1.97 5.19 -3.89
C ILE A 55 1.64 5.76 -5.26
N TYR A 56 1.38 7.06 -5.34
CA TYR A 56 1.01 7.72 -6.59
C TYR A 56 2.19 8.49 -7.17
N LYS A 57 2.22 8.57 -8.51
CA LYS A 57 3.10 9.49 -9.23
C LYS A 57 2.66 10.91 -8.92
N ASN A 58 3.64 11.78 -8.69
CA ASN A 58 3.42 13.22 -8.63
C ASN A 58 3.18 13.81 -10.02
#